data_AF-A0A3P7NJB8-F1
#
_entry.id   AF-A0A3P7NJB8-F1
#
_cell.length_a   1.000
_cell.length_b   1.000
_cell.length_c   1.000
_cell.angle_alpha   90.00
_cell.angle_beta   90.00
_cell.angle_gamma   90.00
#
_symmetry.space_group_name_H-M   'P 1'
#
loop_
_entity.id
_entity.type
_entity.pdbx_description
1 polymer ?
#
loop_
_entity_poly.entity_id
_entity_poly.type
_entity_poly.pdbx_seq_one_letter_code
_entity_poly.pdbx_strand_id
1 'polypeptide(L)'
;MEYRGYDSAGIAIDKCCPDCSEAAKDNFVLTVKRTGKVVELEKAIKDCLGSQHDDPILTTHAGIAHTRWATHGVPSEVNAHPLLSDKTAAFSVVHNGIITNYKDLRSILVSLINPTLSAPLSGVRLRKGCRLGSCTLPCEVIRLEANG
;
A
#
# COMPACT_ATOMS: atom_id res chain seq x y z
N MET A 1 8.17 -15.14 9.66
CA MET A 1 8.54 -15.57 8.30
C MET A 1 10.06 -15.50 8.03
N GLU A 2 10.90 -15.34 9.05
CA GLU A 2 12.31 -14.97 8.85
C GLU A 2 13.20 -16.08 8.28
N TYR A 3 12.79 -17.34 8.40
CA TYR A 3 13.58 -18.49 7.97
C TYR A 3 13.83 -18.57 6.45
N ARG A 4 13.05 -17.83 5.63
CA ARG A 4 13.19 -17.85 4.16
C ARG A 4 14.22 -16.86 3.61
N GLY A 5 14.82 -16.02 4.44
CA GLY A 5 15.65 -14.89 3.98
C GLY A 5 14.81 -13.77 3.37
N TYR A 6 15.25 -12.52 3.54
CA TYR A 6 14.59 -11.32 3.03
C TYR A 6 15.57 -10.14 3.05
N ASP A 7 15.36 -9.14 2.18
CA ASP A 7 16.21 -7.95 2.07
C ASP A 7 15.55 -6.67 2.56
N SER A 8 14.25 -6.70 2.83
CA SER A 8 13.49 -5.56 3.31
C SER A 8 12.21 -5.99 4.00
N ALA A 9 11.68 -5.14 4.88
CA ALA A 9 10.44 -5.36 5.58
C ALA A 9 9.67 -4.05 5.79
N GLY A 10 8.35 -4.15 5.96
CA GLY A 10 7.52 -3.00 6.29
C GLY A 10 6.18 -3.38 6.88
N ILE A 11 5.53 -2.39 7.46
CA ILE A 11 4.22 -2.48 8.10
C ILE A 11 3.38 -1.25 7.75
N ALA A 12 2.07 -1.44 7.61
CA ALA A 12 1.08 -0.39 7.57
C ALA A 12 0.00 -0.68 8.61
N ILE A 13 -0.32 0.33 9.44
CA ILE A 13 -1.30 0.26 10.52
C ILE A 13 -2.12 1.55 10.57
N ASP A 14 -3.37 1.45 10.98
CA ASP A 14 -4.23 2.61 11.24
C ASP A 14 -3.64 3.50 12.36
N LYS A 15 -3.64 4.83 12.15
CA LYS A 15 -3.21 5.81 13.16
C LYS A 15 -4.27 6.08 14.21
N CYS A 16 -5.54 5.96 13.85
CA CYS A 16 -6.68 6.33 14.68
C CYS A 16 -7.88 5.45 14.33
N CYS A 17 -8.87 5.39 15.21
CA CYS A 17 -10.08 4.62 14.93
C CYS A 17 -10.91 5.30 13.82
N PRO A 18 -11.60 4.53 12.94
CA PRO A 18 -12.48 5.11 11.91
C PRO A 18 -13.59 6.00 12.48
N ASP A 19 -14.01 5.73 13.72
CA ASP A 19 -15.08 6.44 14.43
C ASP A 19 -14.59 7.73 15.12
N CYS A 20 -13.28 8.00 15.08
CA CYS A 20 -12.65 9.13 15.72
C CYS A 20 -12.78 10.36 14.79
N SER A 21 -13.58 11.35 15.18
CA SER A 21 -13.91 12.54 14.35
C SER A 21 -12.73 13.41 13.91
N GLU A 22 -11.54 13.22 14.49
CA GLU A 22 -10.30 13.91 14.10
C GLU A 22 -9.53 13.20 12.97
N ALA A 23 -9.92 11.98 12.60
CA ALA A 23 -9.28 11.16 11.56
C ALA A 23 -9.42 11.72 10.12
N ALA A 24 -10.20 12.78 9.92
CA ALA A 24 -10.53 13.30 8.60
C ALA A 24 -9.47 14.25 8.01
N LYS A 25 -8.42 14.64 8.76
CA LYS A 25 -7.51 15.72 8.32
C LYS A 25 -6.17 15.24 7.76
N ASP A 26 -5.65 14.11 8.22
CA ASP A 26 -4.36 13.57 7.78
C ASP A 26 -4.40 12.07 7.54
N ASN A 27 -3.58 11.61 6.58
CA ASN A 27 -3.44 10.23 6.12
C ASN A 27 -3.63 9.20 7.25
N PHE A 28 -4.73 8.43 7.16
CA PHE A 28 -5.24 7.49 8.17
C PHE A 28 -4.29 6.34 8.49
N VAL A 29 -3.36 6.04 7.58
CA VAL A 29 -2.46 4.89 7.68
C VAL A 29 -1.04 5.35 7.99
N LEU A 30 -0.45 4.82 9.05
CA LEU A 30 0.98 4.90 9.33
C LEU A 30 1.68 3.74 8.64
N THR A 31 2.65 4.06 7.77
CA THR A 31 3.47 3.06 7.09
C THR A 31 4.93 3.25 7.45
N VAL A 32 5.58 2.19 7.93
CA VAL A 32 7.01 2.16 8.26
C VAL A 32 7.68 1.06 7.46
N LYS A 33 8.78 1.38 6.78
CA LYS A 33 9.50 0.45 5.91
C LYS A 33 11.00 0.59 6.11
N ARG A 34 11.72 -0.54 6.12
CA ARG A 34 13.18 -0.56 6.23
C ARG A 34 13.80 -1.62 5.33
N THR A 35 15.00 -1.31 4.85
CA THR A 35 15.87 -2.31 4.22
C THR A 35 16.59 -3.11 5.31
N GLY A 36 16.97 -4.34 5.00
CA GLY A 36 17.61 -5.25 5.94
C GLY A 36 16.61 -6.11 6.72
N LYS A 37 17.04 -6.51 7.92
CA LYS A 37 16.31 -7.44 8.79
C LYS A 37 15.14 -6.74 9.49
N VAL A 38 14.17 -7.52 9.99
CA VAL A 38 13.02 -7.04 10.77
C VAL A 38 13.48 -6.27 12.01
N VAL A 39 14.66 -6.58 12.55
CA VAL A 39 15.29 -5.81 13.63
C VAL A 39 15.47 -4.33 13.27
N GLU A 40 15.80 -4.01 12.02
CA GLU A 40 15.93 -2.62 11.58
C GLU A 40 14.56 -1.94 11.45
N LEU A 41 13.54 -2.69 11.03
CA LEU A 41 12.15 -2.21 11.03
C LEU A 41 11.65 -1.95 12.46
N GLU A 42 11.96 -2.84 13.42
CA GLU A 42 11.57 -2.68 14.82
C GLU A 42 12.18 -1.41 15.43
N LYS A 43 13.47 -1.15 15.19
CA LYS A 43 14.13 0.10 15.60
C LYS A 43 13.42 1.31 15.00
N ALA A 44 13.15 1.27 13.70
CA ALA A 44 12.47 2.36 13.01
C ALA A 44 11.07 2.64 13.56
N ILE A 45 10.32 1.60 13.93
CA ILE A 45 9.01 1.75 14.57
C ILE A 45 9.19 2.43 15.94
N LYS A 46 10.13 1.97 16.76
CA LYS A 46 10.41 2.60 18.07
C LYS A 46 10.83 4.06 17.93
N ASP A 47 11.66 4.38 16.93
CA ASP A 47 12.10 5.76 16.66
C ASP A 47 10.93 6.64 16.17
N CYS A 48 10.02 6.08 15.36
CA CYS A 48 8.84 6.80 14.86
C CYS A 48 7.79 7.05 15.95
N LEU A 49 7.62 6.11 16.87
CA LEU A 49 6.64 6.15 17.95
C LEU A 49 7.16 6.94 19.18
N GLY A 50 8.47 6.93 19.42
CA GLY A 50 9.09 7.60 20.56
C GLY A 50 8.81 6.91 21.91
N SER A 51 9.38 7.44 22.99
CA SER A 51 9.32 6.84 24.34
C SER A 51 8.01 7.09 25.10
N GLN A 52 7.00 7.67 24.46
CA GLN A 52 5.73 8.06 25.06
C GLN A 52 4.62 7.42 24.24
N HIS A 53 4.33 6.15 24.51
CA HIS A 53 3.15 5.50 23.98
C HIS A 53 2.34 4.99 25.17
N ASP A 54 1.34 5.78 25.57
CA ASP A 54 0.13 5.17 26.09
C ASP A 54 -0.45 4.36 24.91
N ASP A 55 -0.55 3.04 25.06
CA ASP A 55 -1.08 2.17 24.01
C ASP A 55 -2.50 2.66 23.65
N PRO A 56 -2.71 3.30 22.48
CA PRO A 56 -4.04 3.73 22.13
C PRO A 56 -4.87 2.47 21.92
N ILE A 57 -5.91 2.30 22.74
CA ILE A 57 -6.82 1.17 22.60
C ILE A 57 -7.64 1.41 21.33
N LEU A 58 -7.22 0.79 20.24
CA LEU A 58 -7.97 0.77 19.00
C LEU A 58 -9.11 -0.25 19.14
N THR A 59 -10.35 0.24 19.16
CA THR A 59 -11.55 -0.61 19.21
C THR A 59 -11.70 -1.46 17.95
N THR A 60 -11.22 -0.95 16.82
CA THR A 60 -11.12 -1.65 15.54
C THR A 60 -9.78 -1.30 14.89
N HIS A 61 -9.10 -2.30 14.33
CA HIS A 61 -7.77 -2.12 13.73
C HIS A 61 -7.51 -3.12 12.61
N ALA A 62 -6.95 -2.63 11.50
CA ALA A 62 -6.35 -3.44 10.46
C ALA A 62 -4.87 -3.07 10.30
N GLY A 63 -4.02 -4.11 10.33
CA GLY A 63 -2.58 -3.97 10.11
C GLY A 63 -2.09 -4.99 9.10
N ILE A 64 -1.23 -4.56 8.18
CA ILE A 64 -0.56 -5.45 7.22
C ILE A 64 0.96 -5.29 7.34
N ALA A 65 1.67 -6.40 7.35
CA ALA A 65 3.13 -6.44 7.39
C ALA A 65 3.67 -7.37 6.31
N HIS A 66 4.87 -7.08 5.81
CA HIS A 66 5.50 -7.86 4.76
C HIS A 66 7.01 -7.92 4.91
N THR A 67 7.57 -9.10 4.64
CA THR A 67 9.00 -9.31 4.44
C THR A 67 9.23 -9.64 2.97
N ARG A 68 10.09 -8.88 2.29
CA ARG A 68 10.30 -8.95 0.85
C ARG A 68 11.64 -9.59 0.51
N TRP A 69 11.60 -10.47 -0.48
CA TRP A 69 12.76 -10.91 -1.25
C TRP A 69 12.70 -10.27 -2.65
N ALA A 70 13.68 -9.46 -3.00
CA ALA A 70 13.75 -8.68 -4.21
C ALA A 70 14.01 -9.60 -5.42
N THR A 71 12.99 -9.80 -6.24
CA THR A 71 13.10 -10.42 -7.56
C THR A 71 13.22 -9.37 -8.67
N HIS A 72 12.71 -8.15 -8.43
CA HIS A 72 12.75 -7.02 -9.34
C HIS A 72 13.13 -5.74 -8.59
N GLY A 73 14.06 -4.97 -9.15
CA GLY A 73 14.55 -3.72 -8.55
C GLY A 73 15.47 -3.94 -7.34
N VAL A 74 16.26 -2.92 -7.01
CA VAL A 74 17.17 -2.97 -5.87
C VAL A 74 16.40 -2.96 -4.55
N PRO A 75 16.89 -3.65 -3.50
CA PRO A 75 16.38 -3.48 -2.14
C PRO A 75 16.42 -2.00 -1.74
N SER A 76 15.27 -1.40 -1.47
CA SER A 76 15.13 -0.01 -1.06
C SER A 76 13.84 0.16 -0.27
N GLU A 77 13.74 1.19 0.57
CA GLU A 77 12.50 1.46 1.31
C GLU A 77 11.33 1.76 0.37
N VAL A 78 11.60 2.37 -0.78
CA VAL A 78 10.58 2.64 -1.82
C VAL A 78 10.02 1.33 -2.36
N ASN A 79 10.87 0.34 -2.60
CA ASN A 79 10.48 -0.97 -3.15
C ASN A 79 10.00 -1.96 -2.08
N ALA A 80 10.28 -1.69 -0.79
CA ALA A 80 9.74 -2.46 0.31
C ALA A 80 8.22 -2.33 0.34
N HIS A 81 7.56 -3.43 0.71
CA HIS A 81 6.12 -3.45 0.90
C HIS A 81 5.78 -3.07 2.37
N PRO A 82 4.59 -2.52 2.65
CA PRO A 82 3.47 -2.29 1.72
C PRO A 82 3.70 -1.21 0.65
N LEU A 83 3.13 -1.42 -0.54
CA LEU A 83 3.08 -0.42 -1.60
C LEU A 83 1.83 0.45 -1.42
N LEU A 84 2.00 1.76 -1.56
CA LEU A 84 0.94 2.74 -1.38
C LEU A 84 0.44 3.22 -2.75
N SER A 85 -0.86 3.48 -2.89
CA SER A 85 -1.44 4.04 -4.12
C SER A 85 -0.90 5.44 -4.43
N ASP A 86 -0.79 6.27 -3.40
CA ASP A 86 -0.49 7.69 -3.50
C ASP A 86 0.02 8.23 -2.13
N LYS A 87 0.29 9.54 -2.05
CA LYS A 87 0.84 10.18 -0.83
C LYS A 87 -0.12 10.13 0.36
N THR A 88 -1.43 10.04 0.11
CA THR A 88 -2.46 9.91 1.14
C THR A 88 -2.73 8.46 1.54
N ALA A 89 -2.01 7.50 0.93
CA ALA A 89 -2.12 6.07 1.22
C ALA A 89 -3.57 5.55 1.23
N ALA A 90 -4.41 6.02 0.29
CA ALA A 90 -5.80 5.60 0.17
C ALA A 90 -5.93 4.07 0.03
N PHE A 91 -4.96 3.43 -0.62
CA PHE A 91 -4.83 1.98 -0.67
C PHE A 91 -3.39 1.56 -0.32
N SER A 92 -3.29 0.45 0.40
CA SER A 92 -2.01 -0.19 0.77
C SER A 92 -2.06 -1.68 0.40
N VAL A 93 -1.03 -2.16 -0.29
CA VAL A 93 -1.00 -3.51 -0.86
C VAL A 93 0.31 -4.22 -0.51
N VAL A 94 0.19 -5.49 -0.10
CA VAL A 94 1.29 -6.43 -0.02
C VAL A 94 1.08 -7.52 -1.07
N HIS A 95 2.15 -7.93 -1.73
CA HIS A 95 2.10 -8.96 -2.77
C HIS A 95 3.23 -9.97 -2.59
N ASN A 96 2.88 -11.25 -2.70
CA ASN A 96 3.82 -12.37 -2.79
C ASN A 96 3.67 -13.02 -4.16
N GLY A 97 4.69 -12.88 -4.99
CA GLY A 97 4.68 -13.42 -6.35
C GLY A 97 5.29 -12.44 -7.36
N ILE A 98 4.99 -12.69 -8.63
CA ILE A 98 5.45 -11.87 -9.75
C ILE A 98 4.23 -11.52 -10.60
N ILE A 99 4.01 -10.22 -10.82
CA ILE A 99 3.02 -9.72 -11.79
C ILE A 99 3.70 -9.66 -13.15
N THR A 100 3.44 -10.64 -14.00
CA THR A 100 4.15 -10.81 -15.28
C THR A 100 3.86 -9.71 -16.31
N ASN A 101 2.68 -9.08 -16.23
CA ASN A 101 2.23 -8.01 -17.13
C ASN A 101 2.30 -6.60 -16.51
N TYR A 102 3.15 -6.37 -15.50
CA TYR A 102 3.20 -5.09 -14.79
C TYR A 102 3.55 -3.89 -15.69
N LYS A 103 4.31 -4.11 -16.78
CA LYS A 103 4.68 -3.05 -17.74
C LYS A 103 3.46 -2.49 -18.48
N ASP A 104 2.58 -3.38 -18.92
CA ASP A 104 1.35 -2.99 -19.64
C ASP A 104 0.40 -2.25 -18.70
N LEU A 105 0.20 -2.80 -17.49
CA LEU A 105 -0.61 -2.17 -16.45
C LEU A 105 -0.08 -0.78 -16.09
N ARG A 106 1.24 -0.64 -15.93
CA ARG A 106 1.88 0.65 -15.67
C ARG A 106 1.64 1.65 -16.80
N SER A 107 1.75 1.21 -18.06
CA SER A 107 1.50 2.07 -19.22
C SER A 107 0.06 2.58 -19.24
N ILE A 108 -0.91 1.69 -18.98
CA ILE A 108 -2.33 2.06 -18.89
C ILE A 108 -2.54 3.08 -17.77
N LEU A 109 -2.06 2.82 -16.56
CA LEU A 109 -2.22 3.72 -15.41
C LEU A 109 -1.60 5.10 -15.66
N VAL A 110 -0.39 5.17 -16.24
CA VAL A 110 0.25 6.45 -16.59
C VAL A 110 -0.57 7.21 -17.63
N SER A 111 -1.11 6.53 -18.64
CA SER A 111 -1.95 7.17 -19.67
C SER A 111 -3.26 7.74 -19.11
N LEU A 112 -3.84 7.09 -18.09
CA LEU A 112 -5.06 7.56 -17.43
C LEU A 112 -4.80 8.79 -16.54
N ILE A 113 -3.60 8.88 -15.94
CA ILE A 113 -3.22 9.97 -15.05
C ILE A 113 -2.72 11.19 -15.85
N ASN A 114 -2.02 10.98 -16.98
CA ASN A 114 -1.47 12.05 -17.83
C ASN A 114 -1.97 11.92 -19.28
N PRO A 115 -3.12 12.53 -19.64
CA PRO A 115 -3.71 12.37 -20.98
C PRO A 115 -2.87 12.95 -22.11
N THR A 116 -1.92 13.84 -21.82
CA THR A 116 -1.05 14.52 -22.81
C THR A 116 0.13 13.66 -23.30
N LEU A 117 0.37 12.48 -22.72
CA LEU A 117 1.44 11.54 -23.11
C LEU A 117 0.94 10.37 -23.98
N SER A 118 -0.31 10.41 -24.44
CA SER A 118 -0.90 9.29 -25.19
C SER A 118 -0.57 9.36 -26.70
N ALA A 119 0.25 8.43 -27.18
CA ALA A 119 0.13 7.97 -28.57
C ALA A 119 -1.23 7.23 -28.72
N PRO A 120 -1.89 7.28 -29.88
CA PRO A 120 -3.19 6.64 -30.06
C PRO A 120 -3.03 5.11 -29.98
N LEU A 121 -3.41 4.53 -28.84
CA LEU A 121 -3.61 3.09 -28.73
C LEU A 121 -4.88 2.74 -29.52
N SER A 122 -4.69 2.35 -30.79
CA SER A 122 -5.74 1.74 -31.60
C SER A 122 -6.27 0.50 -30.89
N GLY A 123 -7.54 0.53 -30.45
CA GLY A 123 -8.26 -0.67 -29.98
C GLY A 123 -8.87 -0.62 -28.58
N VAL A 124 -8.55 0.35 -27.72
CA VAL A 124 -9.14 0.42 -26.36
C VAL A 124 -10.23 1.49 -26.29
N ARG A 125 -11.49 1.06 -26.46
CA ARG A 125 -12.67 1.93 -26.33
C ARG A 125 -13.19 1.91 -24.89
N LEU A 126 -12.68 2.81 -24.05
CA LEU A 126 -13.30 3.05 -22.73
C LEU A 126 -14.68 3.68 -22.94
N ARG A 127 -15.75 2.95 -22.60
CA ARG A 127 -17.10 3.51 -22.58
C ARG A 127 -17.18 4.53 -21.44
N LYS A 128 -17.29 5.82 -21.76
CA LYS A 128 -17.67 6.86 -20.79
C LYS A 128 -19.07 6.55 -20.27
N GLY A 129 -19.18 6.26 -18.98
CA GLY A 129 -20.45 6.04 -18.32
C GLY A 129 -20.33 5.82 -16.83
N CYS A 130 -19.96 6.84 -16.06
CA CYS A 130 -20.53 7.02 -14.73
C CYS A 130 -20.41 8.49 -14.31
N ARG A 131 -21.56 9.12 -14.04
CA ARG A 131 -21.66 10.49 -13.52
C ARG A 131 -21.32 10.48 -12.04
N LEU A 132 -20.66 11.54 -11.57
CA LEU A 132 -20.50 11.84 -10.16
C LEU A 132 -21.87 11.86 -9.46
N GLY A 133 -21.96 11.14 -8.34
CA GLY A 133 -23.11 11.17 -7.45
C GLY A 133 -23.00 10.08 -6.38
N SER A 134 -22.63 10.49 -5.16
CA SER A 134 -22.75 9.73 -3.89
C SER A 134 -22.24 8.29 -3.89
N CYS A 135 -20.93 8.08 -3.68
CA CYS A 135 -20.41 6.80 -3.21
C CYS A 135 -20.28 6.85 -1.68
N THR A 136 -21.29 6.35 -0.98
CA THR A 136 -21.14 5.81 0.38
C THR A 136 -20.39 4.48 0.26
N LEU A 137 -19.11 4.48 0.60
CA LEU A 137 -18.24 3.30 0.51
C LEU A 137 -18.72 2.19 1.47
N PRO A 138 -18.95 0.95 1.00
CA PRO A 138 -18.69 -0.22 1.82
C PRO A 138 -17.21 -0.57 1.69
N CYS A 139 -16.50 -0.66 2.82
CA CYS A 139 -15.14 -1.18 2.87
C CYS A 139 -15.14 -2.67 2.48
N GLU A 140 -15.00 -2.98 1.20
CA GLU A 140 -14.77 -4.35 0.74
C GLU A 140 -13.27 -4.68 0.91
N VAL A 141 -12.99 -5.57 1.86
CA VAL A 141 -11.73 -6.31 1.90
C VAL A 141 -11.70 -7.21 0.67
N ILE A 142 -10.99 -6.78 -0.38
CA ILE A 142 -10.76 -7.61 -1.57
C ILE A 142 -9.80 -8.74 -1.18
N ARG A 143 -10.36 -9.88 -0.79
CA ARG A 143 -9.62 -11.14 -0.62
C ARG A 143 -9.36 -11.72 -2.01
N LEU A 144 -8.17 -11.47 -2.55
CA LEU A 144 -7.72 -12.17 -3.76
C LEU A 144 -7.34 -13.60 -3.36
N GLU A 145 -8.27 -14.53 -3.52
CA GLU A 145 -7.95 -15.96 -3.47
C GLU A 145 -7.18 -16.34 -4.75
N ALA A 146 -5.91 -16.66 -4.58
CA ALA A 146 -5.14 -17.32 -5.62
C ALA A 146 -5.58 -18.79 -5.64
N ASN A 147 -6.31 -19.18 -6.68
CA ASN A 147 -6.49 -20.60 -6.98
C ASN A 147 -5.13 -21.18 -7.38
N GLY A 148 -4.65 -22.11 -6.57
CA GLY A 148 -3.44 -22.92 -6.81
C GLY A 148 -3.42 -24.10 -5.85
#